data_AF-A0A8J7PRZ6-F1
#
_entry.id   AF-A0A8J7PRZ6-F1
#
_cell.length_a   1.000
_cell.length_b   1.000
_cell.length_c   1.000
_cell.angle_alpha   90.00
_cell.angle_beta   90.00
_cell.angle_gamma   90.00
#
_symmetry.space_group_name_H-M   'P 1'
#
loop_
_entity.id
_entity.type
_entity.pdbx_description
1 polymer ?
#
loop_
_entity_poly.entity_id
_entity_poly.type
_entity_poly.pdbx_seq_one_letter_code
_entity_poly.pdbx_strand_id
1 'polypeptide(L)'
;MKTTIELPDTLVREIKMRAVARGEKLKDTVAELLRKGLAAADAQPAAPAARVRRDRLTGLPVVECLHAAAPGEEITPDRAADILLDQEVGWLHGAGR
;
A
#
# COMPACT_ATOMS: atom_id res chain seq x y z
N MET A 1 -1.75 5.24 35.19
CA MET A 1 -2.57 6.47 35.17
C MET A 1 -4.03 6.08 35.04
N LYS A 2 -4.96 6.81 35.66
CA LYS A 2 -6.42 6.63 35.44
C LYS A 2 -6.86 7.71 34.46
N THR A 3 -7.58 7.30 33.43
CA THR A 3 -8.05 8.18 32.35
C THR A 3 -9.52 7.89 32.10
N THR A 4 -10.28 8.92 31.75
CA THR A 4 -11.68 8.81 31.33
C THR A 4 -11.73 9.05 29.82
N ILE A 5 -12.37 8.15 29.08
CA ILE A 5 -12.50 8.22 27.62
C ILE A 5 -13.98 7.99 27.30
N GLU A 6 -14.55 8.82 26.43
CA GLU A 6 -15.90 8.62 25.92
C GLU A 6 -15.86 7.57 24.81
N LEU A 7 -16.70 6.55 24.92
CA LEU A 7 -16.78 5.44 23.97
C LEU A 7 -18.25 5.15 23.66
N PRO A 8 -18.60 4.79 22.41
CA PRO A 8 -19.94 4.34 22.08
C PRO A 8 -20.35 3.13 22.92
N ASP A 9 -21.61 3.09 23.38
CA ASP A 9 -22.13 2.00 24.21
C ASP A 9 -22.00 0.62 23.55
N THR A 10 -22.18 0.57 22.23
CA THR A 10 -22.00 -0.65 21.42
C THR A 10 -20.58 -1.19 21.55
N LEU A 11 -19.59 -0.33 21.46
CA LEU A 11 -18.18 -0.70 21.57
C LEU A 11 -17.84 -1.17 23.00
N VAL A 12 -18.34 -0.48 24.02
CA VAL A 12 -18.14 -0.89 25.42
C VAL A 12 -18.74 -2.28 25.67
N ARG A 13 -19.93 -2.56 25.10
CA ARG A 13 -20.58 -3.87 25.18
C ARG A 13 -19.72 -4.96 24.54
N GLU A 14 -19.17 -4.72 23.36
CA GLU A 14 -18.30 -5.68 22.67
C GLU A 14 -17.03 -5.99 23.46
N ILE A 15 -16.38 -4.97 24.03
CA ILE A 15 -15.18 -5.15 24.85
C ILE A 15 -15.52 -5.98 26.10
N LYS A 16 -16.66 -5.71 26.76
CA LYS A 16 -17.13 -6.52 27.90
C LYS A 16 -17.36 -7.98 27.52
N MET A 17 -18.01 -8.25 26.40
CA MET A 17 -18.23 -9.62 25.92
C MET A 17 -16.90 -10.34 25.67
N ARG A 18 -15.92 -9.65 25.05
CA ARG A 18 -14.58 -10.21 24.83
C ARG A 18 -13.84 -10.50 26.15
N ALA A 19 -13.94 -9.62 27.14
CA ALA A 19 -13.34 -9.83 28.46
C ALA A 19 -13.94 -11.04 29.17
N VAL A 20 -15.28 -11.17 29.16
CA VAL A 20 -16.00 -12.33 29.72
C VAL A 20 -15.58 -13.62 29.02
N ALA A 21 -15.54 -13.63 27.69
CA ALA A 21 -15.17 -14.82 26.90
C ALA A 21 -13.74 -15.31 27.20
N ARG A 22 -12.84 -14.41 27.60
CA ARG A 22 -11.44 -14.72 27.92
C ARG A 22 -11.17 -14.90 29.43
N GLY A 23 -12.17 -14.70 30.28
CA GLY A 23 -11.99 -14.70 31.73
C GLY A 23 -11.08 -13.56 32.24
N GLU A 24 -10.98 -12.46 31.49
CA GLU A 24 -10.11 -11.32 31.78
C GLU A 24 -10.88 -10.15 32.40
N LYS A 25 -10.17 -9.26 33.10
CA LYS A 25 -10.77 -8.02 33.59
C LYS A 25 -10.89 -7.02 32.46
N LEU A 26 -11.98 -6.26 32.44
CA LEU A 26 -12.25 -5.24 31.42
C LEU A 26 -11.07 -4.27 31.20
N LYS A 27 -10.41 -3.82 32.27
CA LYS A 27 -9.25 -2.91 32.19
C LYS A 27 -8.06 -3.52 31.45
N ASP A 28 -7.85 -4.82 31.59
CA ASP A 28 -6.71 -5.53 31.01
C ASP A 28 -6.97 -5.79 29.53
N THR A 29 -8.20 -6.17 29.18
CA THR A 29 -8.67 -6.28 27.79
C THR A 29 -8.62 -4.92 27.07
N VAL A 30 -9.06 -3.83 27.71
CA VAL A 30 -8.93 -2.47 27.14
C VAL A 30 -7.47 -2.11 26.89
N ALA A 31 -6.58 -2.36 27.85
CA ALA A 31 -5.16 -2.07 27.70
C ALA A 31 -4.50 -2.91 26.60
N GLU A 32 -4.91 -4.18 26.43
CA GLU A 32 -4.45 -5.04 25.33
C GLU A 32 -4.92 -4.52 23.97
N LEU A 33 -6.21 -4.17 23.85
CA LEU A 33 -6.78 -3.63 22.62
C LEU A 33 -6.12 -2.32 22.20
N LEU A 34 -5.88 -1.40 23.14
CA LEU A 34 -5.18 -0.15 22.88
C LEU A 34 -3.74 -0.39 22.40
N ARG A 35 -3.00 -1.31 23.04
CA ARG A 35 -1.65 -1.69 22.59
C ARG A 35 -1.65 -2.25 21.17
N LYS A 36 -2.61 -3.12 20.85
CA LYS A 36 -2.78 -3.68 19.50
C LYS A 36 -3.14 -2.61 18.47
N GLY A 37 -4.02 -1.68 18.85
CA GLY A 37 -4.39 -0.55 18.00
C GLY A 37 -3.20 0.36 17.68
N LEU A 38 -2.39 0.69 18.69
CA LEU A 38 -1.17 1.48 18.50
C LEU A 38 -0.15 0.76 17.61
N ALA A 39 0.11 -0.52 17.87
CA ALA A 39 1.02 -1.32 17.05
C ALA A 39 0.53 -1.48 15.60
N ALA A 40 -0.78 -1.58 15.37
CA ALA A 40 -1.37 -1.64 14.04
C ALA A 40 -1.33 -0.29 13.31
N ALA A 41 -1.41 0.83 14.04
CA ALA A 41 -1.27 2.17 13.47
C ALA A 41 0.18 2.45 13.04
N ASP A 42 1.16 1.99 13.83
CA ASP A 42 2.59 2.10 13.50
C ASP A 42 3.03 1.11 12.42
N ALA A 43 2.29 0.01 12.24
CA ALA A 43 2.47 -0.90 11.13
C ALA A 43 1.98 -0.23 9.84
N GLN A 44 2.86 0.56 9.21
CA GLN A 44 2.66 0.98 7.83
C GLN A 44 2.33 -0.28 7.02
N PRO A 45 1.20 -0.35 6.29
CA PRO A 45 0.95 -1.48 5.42
C PRO A 45 2.16 -1.59 4.52
N ALA A 46 2.88 -2.72 4.61
CA ALA A 46 4.07 -2.93 3.83
C ALA A 46 3.66 -2.70 2.37
N ALA A 47 4.22 -1.65 1.75
CA ALA A 47 3.96 -1.38 0.36
C ALA A 47 4.24 -2.68 -0.40
N PRO A 48 3.31 -3.18 -1.24
CA PRO A 48 3.54 -4.43 -1.92
C PRO A 48 4.86 -4.30 -2.69
N ALA A 49 5.79 -5.21 -2.40
CA ALA A 49 7.11 -5.15 -3.00
C ALA A 49 7.00 -5.47 -4.49
N ALA A 50 7.64 -4.66 -5.35
CA ALA A 50 7.72 -4.95 -6.77
C ALA A 50 8.36 -6.32 -6.98
N ARG A 51 7.75 -7.15 -7.83
CA ARG A 51 8.25 -8.50 -8.12
C ARG A 51 9.16 -8.46 -9.32
N VAL A 52 10.37 -8.99 -9.18
CA VAL A 52 11.32 -9.12 -10.29
C VAL A 52 11.35 -10.57 -10.76
N ARG A 53 11.00 -10.81 -12.02
CA ARG A 53 11.07 -12.12 -12.69
C ARG A 53 12.08 -12.04 -13.84
N ARG A 54 12.59 -13.18 -14.32
CA ARG A 54 13.31 -13.24 -15.61
C ARG A 54 12.35 -13.53 -16.75
N ASP A 55 12.42 -12.71 -17.80
CA ASP A 55 11.73 -13.02 -19.05
C ASP A 55 12.27 -14.33 -19.65
N ARG A 56 11.38 -15.16 -20.20
CA ARG A 56 11.75 -16.49 -20.69
C ARG A 56 12.50 -16.45 -22.02
N LEU A 57 12.23 -15.44 -22.85
CA LEU A 57 12.81 -15.33 -24.18
C LEU A 57 14.17 -14.62 -24.13
N THR A 58 14.24 -13.49 -23.44
CA THR A 58 15.40 -12.60 -23.41
C THR A 58 16.31 -12.84 -22.20
N GLY A 59 15.82 -13.50 -21.15
CA GLY A 59 16.56 -13.71 -19.90
C GLY A 59 16.74 -12.46 -19.04
N LEU A 60 16.25 -11.31 -19.49
CA LEU A 60 16.35 -10.02 -18.81
C LEU A 60 15.42 -9.94 -17.60
N PRO A 61 15.76 -9.14 -16.57
CA PRO A 61 14.88 -8.89 -15.45
C PRO A 61 13.66 -8.06 -15.89
N VAL A 62 12.47 -8.54 -15.55
CA VAL A 62 11.18 -7.88 -15.71
C VAL A 62 10.65 -7.52 -14.33
N VAL A 63 10.43 -6.23 -14.11
CA VAL A 63 9.79 -5.72 -12.89
C VAL A 63 8.29 -5.67 -13.14
N GLU A 64 7.52 -6.44 -12.37
CA GLU A 64 6.06 -6.38 -12.41
C GLU A 64 5.57 -5.16 -11.64
N CYS A 65 4.85 -4.29 -12.34
CA CYS A 65 4.19 -3.14 -11.74
C CYS A 65 3.10 -3.60 -10.75
N LEU A 66 2.88 -2.81 -9.71
CA LEU A 66 1.92 -3.12 -8.63
C LEU A 66 0.46 -2.97 -9.06
N HIS A 67 0.24 -2.24 -10.14
CA HIS A 67 -1.07 -1.99 -10.73
C HIS A 67 -0.96 -1.99 -12.24
N ALA A 68 -2.08 -2.28 -12.91
CA ALA A 68 -2.21 -2.03 -14.34
C ALA A 68 -2.09 -0.52 -14.61
N ALA A 69 -1.65 -0.18 -15.82
CA ALA A 69 -1.76 1.19 -16.30
C ALA A 69 -3.25 1.57 -16.45
N ALA A 70 -3.57 2.84 -16.18
CA ALA A 70 -4.90 3.35 -16.47
C ALA A 70 -5.12 3.48 -17.98
N PRO A 71 -6.37 3.48 -18.47
CA PRO A 71 -6.65 3.71 -19.88
C PRO A 71 -6.04 5.02 -20.39
N GLY A 72 -5.19 4.95 -21.40
CA GLY A 72 -4.46 6.10 -21.95
C GLY A 72 -3.09 6.34 -21.31
N GLU A 73 -2.69 5.57 -20.30
CA GLU A 73 -1.34 5.59 -19.71
C GLU A 73 -0.50 4.38 -20.14
N GLU A 74 -1.08 3.44 -20.90
CA GLU A 74 -0.34 2.27 -21.38
C GLU A 74 0.78 2.66 -22.33
N ILE A 75 1.97 2.12 -22.11
CA ILE A 75 3.07 2.17 -23.09
C ILE A 75 2.94 0.97 -24.01
N THR A 76 2.12 1.11 -25.04
CA THR A 76 2.04 0.15 -26.14
C THR A 76 3.27 0.28 -27.06
N PRO A 77 3.60 -0.74 -27.88
CA PRO A 77 4.72 -0.64 -28.82
C PRO A 77 4.61 0.56 -29.76
N ASP A 78 3.41 0.82 -30.29
CA ASP A 78 3.17 1.96 -31.20
C ASP A 78 3.37 3.29 -30.48
N ARG A 79 2.81 3.44 -29.27
CA ARG A 79 2.99 4.66 -28.47
C ARG A 79 4.45 4.87 -28.08
N ALA A 80 5.17 3.80 -27.75
CA ALA A 80 6.60 3.90 -27.47
C ALA A 80 7.38 4.38 -28.70
N ALA A 81 7.04 3.88 -29.90
CA ALA A 81 7.64 4.35 -31.14
C ALA A 81 7.36 5.83 -31.40
N ASP A 82 6.11 6.28 -31.24
CA ASP A 82 5.72 7.68 -31.40
C ASP A 82 6.51 8.59 -30.45
N ILE A 83 6.59 8.22 -29.16
CA ILE A 83 7.35 8.98 -28.14
C ILE A 83 8.83 9.09 -28.53
N LEU A 84 9.44 8.01 -29.01
CA LEU A 84 10.86 8.01 -29.39
C LEU A 84 11.12 8.86 -30.63
N LEU A 85 10.21 8.85 -31.61
CA LEU A 85 10.30 9.70 -32.79
C LEU A 85 10.17 11.19 -32.43
N ASP A 86 9.19 11.54 -31.59
CA ASP A 86 9.02 12.91 -31.10
C ASP A 86 10.27 13.40 -30.35
N GLN A 87 10.88 12.53 -29.55
CA GLN A 87 12.12 12.81 -28.85
C GLN A 87 13.29 13.05 -29.82
N GLU A 88 13.44 12.23 -30.86
CA GLU A 88 14.49 12.39 -31.87
C GLU A 88 14.34 13.71 -32.65
N VAL A 89 13.11 14.07 -33.04
CA VAL A 89 12.79 15.37 -33.67
C VAL A 89 13.15 16.53 -32.74
N GLY A 90 12.81 16.43 -31.46
CA GLY A 90 13.16 17.42 -30.45
C GLY A 90 14.67 17.61 -30.30
N TRP A 91 15.45 16.53 -30.32
CA TRP A 91 16.91 16.58 -30.26
C TRP A 91 17.53 17.22 -31.49
N LEU A 92 17.04 16.90 -32.69
CA LEU A 92 17.54 17.50 -33.93
C LEU A 92 17.28 19.01 -33.97
N HIS A 93 16.11 19.46 -33.49
CA HIS A 93 15.80 20.89 -33.38
C HIS A 93 16.56 21.60 -32.25
N GLY A 94 16.92 20.88 -31.18
CA GLY A 94 17.71 21.40 -30.06
C GLY A 94 19.21 21.51 -30.34
N ALA A 95 19.78 20.58 -31.10
CA ALA A 95 21.20 20.54 -31.47
C ALA A 95 21.58 21.52 -32.59
N GLY A 96 20.60 22.18 -33.22
CA GLY A 96 20.79 23.19 -34.26
C GLY A 96 20.84 24.64 -33.77
N ARG A 97 20.98 24.88 -32.45
CA ARG A 97 21.16 26.21 -31.85
C ARG A 97 22.51 26.36 -31.16
#